data_AF-A0AAD2FNR9-F1
#
_entry.id   AF-A0AAD2FNR9-F1
#
_cell.length_a   1.000
_cell.length_b   1.000
_cell.length_c   1.000
_cell.angle_alpha   90.00
_cell.angle_beta   90.00
_cell.angle_gamma   90.00
#
_symmetry.space_group_name_H-M   'P 1'
#
loop_
_entity.id
_entity.type
_entity.pdbx_description
1 polymer ?
#
loop_
_entity_poly.entity_id
_entity_poly.type
_entity_poly.pdbx_seq_one_letter_code
_entity_poly.pdbx_strand_id
1 'polypeptide(L)'
;MKALPANLQRWTPKHISGMTGVGKFLAIWNRSAKSSCPRCSSCPVEDHLHVPRCSAPTAAAEWSKRHLAFRTWMQTQQTAPEIEAFLFEYLKTVRQPSLGVLTFRAWSRHPHLFRSAISSQATLGAQGLLEGLVSPNWRHLQALHFSYIGSKKSANLWASRLIHVERPQPACPL
;
A
#
# COMPACT_ATOMS: atom_id res chain seq x y z
N MET A 1 0.28 -12.07 17.12
CA MET A 1 0.30 -10.66 16.66
C MET A 1 -0.12 -9.78 17.82
N LYS A 2 0.56 -8.66 18.08
CA LYS A 2 0.07 -7.69 19.09
C LYS A 2 -1.14 -6.95 18.51
N ALA A 3 -2.14 -6.70 19.35
CA ALA A 3 -3.29 -5.89 18.95
C ALA A 3 -2.83 -4.48 18.53
N LEU A 4 -3.53 -3.88 17.56
CA LEU A 4 -3.27 -2.49 17.20
C LEU A 4 -3.63 -1.56 18.38
N PRO A 5 -2.99 -0.39 18.51
CA PRO A 5 -3.48 0.67 19.40
C PRO A 5 -4.97 0.96 19.18
N ALA A 6 -5.70 1.30 20.25
CA ALA A 6 -7.16 1.43 20.22
C ALA A 6 -7.69 2.48 19.21
N ASN A 7 -6.91 3.52 18.92
CA ASN A 7 -7.22 4.49 17.86
C ASN A 7 -7.15 3.84 16.47
N LEU A 8 -6.12 3.04 16.20
CA LEU A 8 -5.95 2.34 14.92
C LEU A 8 -6.99 1.23 14.74
N GLN A 9 -7.37 0.52 15.80
CA GLN A 9 -8.47 -0.46 15.73
C GLN A 9 -9.79 0.16 15.25
N ARG A 10 -10.09 1.41 15.66
CA ARG A 10 -11.30 2.14 15.23
C ARG A 10 -11.14 2.78 13.86
N TRP A 11 -9.93 3.27 13.54
CA TRP A 11 -9.66 3.95 12.29
C TRP A 11 -9.58 3.00 11.11
N THR A 12 -8.93 1.84 11.25
CA THR A 12 -8.69 0.90 10.14
C THR A 12 -9.99 0.43 9.46
N PRO A 13 -11.05 -0.02 10.17
CA PRO A 13 -12.31 -0.40 9.51
C PRO A 13 -12.96 0.75 8.74
N LYS A 14 -12.88 1.99 9.27
CA LYS A 14 -13.36 3.19 8.57
C LYS A 14 -12.54 3.50 7.33
N HIS A 15 -11.23 3.30 7.40
CA HIS A 15 -10.33 3.49 6.27
C HIS A 15 -10.62 2.52 5.14
N ILE A 16 -10.65 1.22 5.45
CA ILE A 16 -10.84 0.15 4.47
C ILE A 16 -12.26 0.17 3.87
N SER A 17 -13.28 0.54 4.65
CA SER A 17 -14.65 0.71 4.12
C SER A 17 -14.83 1.99 3.30
N GLY A 18 -13.81 2.85 3.23
CA GLY A 18 -13.85 4.14 2.56
C GLY A 18 -14.58 5.24 3.35
N MET A 19 -15.13 4.94 4.53
CA MET A 19 -15.80 5.87 5.46
C MET A 19 -14.81 6.80 6.19
N THR A 20 -14.00 7.51 5.41
CA THR A 20 -12.92 8.40 5.89
C THR A 20 -13.29 9.87 5.75
N GLY A 21 -12.49 10.77 6.32
CA GLY A 21 -12.69 12.23 6.20
C GLY A 21 -12.35 12.78 4.82
N VAL A 22 -12.90 12.21 3.76
CA VAL A 22 -12.82 12.68 2.37
C VAL A 22 -14.07 13.48 2.01
N GLY A 23 -14.01 14.28 0.95
CA GLY A 23 -15.11 15.16 0.52
C GLY A 23 -16.49 14.50 0.54
N LYS A 24 -16.64 13.29 -0.02
CA LYS A 24 -17.90 12.52 -0.01
C LYS A 24 -18.49 12.37 1.39
N PHE A 25 -17.70 11.91 2.36
CA PHE A 25 -18.19 11.62 3.70
C PHE A 25 -18.27 12.87 4.59
N LEU A 26 -17.41 13.87 4.36
CA LEU A 26 -17.53 15.16 5.03
C LEU A 26 -18.84 15.86 4.66
N ALA A 27 -19.28 15.76 3.40
CA ALA A 27 -20.60 16.24 2.98
C ALA A 27 -21.73 15.44 3.64
N ILE A 28 -21.65 14.10 3.64
CA ILE A 28 -22.65 13.23 4.29
C ILE A 28 -22.77 13.52 5.80
N TRP A 29 -21.67 13.82 6.48
CA TRP A 29 -21.64 14.13 7.91
C TRP A 29 -21.96 15.60 8.23
N ASN A 30 -22.37 16.41 7.25
CA ASN A 30 -22.62 17.85 7.40
C ASN A 30 -21.41 18.61 7.99
N ARG A 31 -20.19 18.20 7.64
CA ARG A 31 -18.93 18.83 8.03
C ARG A 31 -18.30 19.69 6.93
N SER A 32 -18.80 19.59 5.70
CA SER A 32 -18.40 20.41 4.56
C SER A 32 -19.61 20.67 3.66
N ALA A 33 -19.68 21.86 3.07
CA ALA A 33 -20.68 22.21 2.06
C ALA A 33 -20.40 21.57 0.68
N LYS A 34 -19.17 21.10 0.46
CA LYS A 34 -18.72 20.54 -0.83
C LYS A 34 -18.16 19.13 -0.66
N SER A 35 -18.46 18.26 -1.61
CA SER A 35 -17.88 16.91 -1.73
C SER A 35 -16.62 16.85 -2.61
N SER A 36 -16.26 17.95 -3.27
CA SER A 36 -15.15 18.01 -4.22
C SER A 36 -13.80 17.89 -3.54
N CYS A 37 -12.81 17.33 -4.25
CA CYS A 37 -11.44 17.24 -3.72
C CYS A 37 -10.85 18.65 -3.50
N PRO A 38 -10.33 18.95 -2.30
CA PRO A 38 -9.78 20.27 -2.00
C PRO A 38 -8.42 20.53 -2.68
N ARG A 39 -7.77 19.49 -3.23
CA ARG A 39 -6.45 19.61 -3.87
C ARG A 39 -6.52 19.87 -5.36
N CYS A 40 -7.30 19.08 -6.10
CA CYS A 40 -7.38 19.23 -7.55
C CYS A 40 -8.60 20.04 -8.00
N SER A 41 -9.65 20.15 -7.18
CA SER A 41 -10.95 20.76 -7.50
C SER A 41 -11.70 20.18 -8.70
N SER A 42 -11.03 19.39 -9.56
CA SER A 42 -11.58 18.75 -10.76
C SER A 42 -12.37 17.48 -10.45
N CYS A 43 -12.16 16.87 -9.28
CA CYS A 43 -12.96 15.75 -8.81
C CYS A 43 -14.18 16.29 -8.03
N PRO A 44 -15.41 16.15 -8.55
CA PRO A 44 -16.61 16.70 -7.90
C PRO A 44 -17.02 15.93 -6.64
N VAL A 45 -16.63 14.65 -6.55
CA VAL A 45 -16.89 13.79 -5.39
C VAL A 45 -15.61 13.05 -5.03
N GLU A 46 -14.88 13.57 -4.05
CA GLU A 46 -13.68 12.92 -3.51
C GLU A 46 -14.07 11.73 -2.64
N ASP A 47 -13.69 10.53 -3.08
CA ASP A 47 -13.74 9.32 -2.28
C ASP A 47 -12.33 8.87 -1.83
N HIS A 48 -12.28 7.82 -1.01
CA HIS A 48 -11.01 7.29 -0.49
C HIS A 48 -10.06 6.79 -1.59
N LEU A 49 -10.60 6.34 -2.74
CA LEU A 49 -9.78 5.90 -3.87
C LEU A 49 -9.19 7.08 -4.64
N HIS A 50 -9.89 8.21 -4.67
CA HIS A 50 -9.39 9.44 -5.28
C HIS A 50 -8.13 9.95 -4.57
N VAL A 51 -8.05 9.86 -3.25
CA VAL A 51 -6.94 10.41 -2.46
C VAL A 51 -5.54 10.00 -2.98
N PRO A 52 -5.21 8.70 -3.15
CA PRO A 52 -3.93 8.30 -3.72
C PRO A 52 -3.83 8.58 -5.23
N ARG A 53 -4.97 8.69 -5.94
CA ARG A 53 -5.06 8.92 -7.40
C ARG A 53 -5.00 10.39 -7.79
N CYS A 54 -5.19 11.30 -6.83
CA CYS A 54 -5.33 12.73 -7.08
C CYS A 54 -4.14 13.28 -7.88
N SER A 55 -4.44 13.92 -9.01
CA SER A 55 -3.45 14.47 -9.94
C SER A 55 -2.92 15.85 -9.55
N ALA A 56 -3.44 16.45 -8.46
CA ALA A 56 -2.94 17.73 -7.95
C ALA A 56 -1.42 17.65 -7.70
N PRO A 57 -0.64 18.70 -8.04
CA PRO A 57 0.81 18.67 -7.91
C PRO A 57 1.30 18.25 -6.51
N THR A 58 0.65 18.73 -5.45
CA THR A 58 0.98 18.39 -4.06
C THR A 58 0.70 16.92 -3.73
N ALA A 59 -0.41 16.36 -4.25
CA ALA A 59 -0.73 14.94 -4.08
C ALA A 59 0.20 14.03 -4.89
N ALA A 60 0.58 14.44 -6.10
CA ALA A 60 1.56 13.75 -6.92
C ALA A 60 2.95 13.73 -6.25
N ALA A 61 3.40 14.87 -5.72
CA ALA A 61 4.66 14.97 -5.00
C ALA A 61 4.69 14.09 -3.74
N GLU A 62 3.62 14.10 -2.92
CA GLU A 62 3.54 13.27 -1.73
C GLU A 62 3.51 11.78 -2.08
N TRP A 63 2.79 11.39 -3.14
CA TRP A 63 2.82 10.01 -3.64
C TRP A 63 4.23 9.57 -4.02
N SER A 64 4.91 10.33 -4.86
CA SER A 64 6.28 10.01 -5.30
C SER A 64 7.24 9.90 -4.12
N LYS A 65 7.12 10.81 -3.14
CA LYS A 65 7.91 10.78 -1.90
C LYS A 65 7.66 9.49 -1.10
N ARG A 66 6.40 9.11 -0.89
CA ARG A 66 6.03 7.90 -0.13
C ARG A 66 6.41 6.62 -0.86
N HIS A 67 6.19 6.57 -2.16
CA HIS A 67 6.53 5.44 -3.02
C HIS A 67 8.05 5.21 -3.07
N LEU A 68 8.85 6.28 -3.14
CA LEU A 68 10.30 6.19 -3.02
C LEU A 68 10.73 5.76 -1.61
N ALA A 69 10.15 6.34 -0.56
CA ALA A 69 10.45 5.95 0.82
C ALA A 69 10.17 4.46 1.07
N PHE A 70 9.10 3.92 0.48
CA PHE A 70 8.79 2.50 0.53
C PHE A 70 9.87 1.64 -0.12
N ARG A 71 10.35 2.03 -1.31
CA ARG A 71 11.47 1.35 -1.97
C ARG A 71 12.74 1.38 -1.14
N THR A 72 13.12 2.54 -0.62
CA THR A 72 14.29 2.70 0.25
C THR A 72 14.18 1.84 1.51
N TRP A 73 12.98 1.74 2.08
CA TRP A 73 12.73 0.83 3.20
C TRP A 73 12.93 -0.64 2.81
N MET A 74 12.41 -1.08 1.67
CA MET A 74 12.59 -2.47 1.19
C MET A 74 14.07 -2.83 1.02
N GLN A 75 14.84 -1.91 0.43
CA GLN A 75 16.29 -2.05 0.26
C GLN A 75 17.00 -2.13 1.62
N THR A 76 16.65 -1.23 2.55
CA THR A 76 17.19 -1.24 3.93
C THR A 76 16.87 -2.55 4.66
N GLN A 77 15.72 -3.16 4.38
CA GLN A 77 15.34 -4.44 4.96
C GLN A 77 15.97 -5.66 4.26
N GLN A 78 16.78 -5.49 3.22
CA GLN A 78 17.31 -6.58 2.39
C GLN A 78 16.17 -7.44 1.81
N THR A 79 15.12 -6.77 1.34
CA THR A 79 13.99 -7.43 0.68
C THR A 79 14.49 -8.15 -0.58
N ALA A 80 13.95 -9.32 -0.88
CA ALA A 80 14.33 -10.07 -2.07
C ALA A 80 14.10 -9.20 -3.32
N PRO A 81 15.07 -9.11 -4.25
CA PRO A 81 14.97 -8.21 -5.40
C PRO A 81 13.70 -8.39 -6.24
N GLU A 82 13.23 -9.63 -6.39
CA GLU A 82 11.98 -9.93 -7.11
C GLU A 82 10.73 -9.43 -6.37
N ILE A 83 10.74 -9.45 -5.04
CA ILE A 83 9.65 -8.94 -4.20
C ILE A 83 9.66 -7.42 -4.24
N GLU A 84 10.83 -6.77 -4.08
CA GLU A 84 10.97 -5.31 -4.18
C GLU A 84 10.42 -4.81 -5.51
N ALA A 85 10.90 -5.39 -6.61
CA ALA A 85 10.53 -4.95 -7.94
C ALA A 85 9.02 -5.16 -8.21
N PHE A 86 8.44 -6.29 -7.77
CA PHE A 86 7.00 -6.52 -7.93
C PHE A 86 6.17 -5.54 -7.10
N LEU A 87 6.38 -5.45 -5.78
CA LEU A 87 5.56 -4.60 -4.91
C LEU A 87 5.67 -3.13 -5.29
N PHE A 88 6.87 -2.68 -5.67
CA PHE A 88 7.10 -1.31 -6.14
C PHE A 88 6.30 -1.00 -7.41
N GLU A 89 6.34 -1.84 -8.44
CA GLU A 89 5.55 -1.64 -9.66
C GLU A 89 4.05 -1.83 -9.41
N TYR A 90 3.68 -2.82 -8.61
CA TYR A 90 2.28 -3.12 -8.32
C TYR A 90 1.57 -1.97 -7.60
N LEU A 91 2.22 -1.28 -6.67
CA LEU A 91 1.66 -0.08 -6.05
C LEU A 91 1.37 1.07 -7.04
N LYS A 92 2.14 1.20 -8.14
CA LYS A 92 1.87 2.24 -9.15
C LYS A 92 0.50 2.06 -9.80
N THR A 93 0.02 0.83 -9.87
CA THR A 93 -1.29 0.48 -10.43
C THR A 93 -2.46 1.05 -9.61
N VAL A 94 -2.23 1.46 -8.34
CA VAL A 94 -3.22 2.24 -7.57
C VAL A 94 -3.59 3.53 -8.29
N ARG A 95 -2.60 4.24 -8.85
CA ARG A 95 -2.80 5.51 -9.58
C ARG A 95 -3.19 5.30 -11.03
N GLN A 96 -2.80 4.18 -11.61
CA GLN A 96 -3.08 3.84 -13.00
C GLN A 96 -3.63 2.42 -13.08
N PRO A 97 -4.91 2.21 -12.72
CA PRO A 97 -5.50 0.87 -12.71
C PRO A 97 -5.48 0.18 -14.08
N SER A 98 -5.41 0.96 -15.16
CA SER A 98 -5.27 0.48 -16.54
C SER A 98 -3.97 -0.29 -16.79
N LEU A 99 -2.92 -0.11 -15.96
CA LEU A 99 -1.71 -0.92 -16.04
C LEU A 99 -1.95 -2.38 -15.62
N GLY A 100 -3.00 -2.65 -14.85
CA GLY A 100 -3.34 -3.98 -14.34
C GLY A 100 -2.21 -4.64 -13.55
N VAL A 101 -2.31 -5.96 -13.33
CA VAL A 101 -1.12 -6.75 -13.02
C VAL A 101 -0.37 -6.89 -14.35
N LEU A 102 0.54 -5.96 -14.65
CA LEU A 102 1.48 -6.13 -15.76
C LEU A 102 2.01 -7.56 -15.73
N THR A 103 2.29 -8.17 -16.88
CA THR A 103 2.98 -9.46 -16.94
C THR A 103 4.37 -9.29 -16.35
N PHE A 104 4.45 -9.30 -15.02
CA PHE A 104 5.62 -8.94 -14.28
C PHE A 104 6.60 -10.08 -14.40
N ARG A 105 7.65 -9.86 -15.16
CA ARG A 105 8.71 -10.83 -15.41
C ARG A 105 9.95 -10.39 -14.65
N ALA A 106 10.05 -10.84 -13.40
CA ALA A 106 11.33 -10.86 -12.70
C ALA A 106 11.86 -12.28 -12.68
N TRP A 107 13.18 -12.41 -12.79
CA TRP A 107 13.86 -13.65 -12.46
C TRP A 107 13.72 -13.89 -10.95
N SER A 108 13.31 -15.10 -10.57
CA SER A 108 13.28 -15.55 -9.18
C SER A 108 13.86 -16.95 -9.10
N ARG A 109 14.56 -17.23 -8.00
CA ARG A 109 15.05 -18.58 -7.69
C ARG A 109 13.92 -19.57 -7.41
N HIS A 110 12.73 -19.07 -7.08
CA HIS A 110 11.55 -19.88 -6.80
C HIS A 110 10.35 -19.42 -7.65
N PRO A 111 10.36 -19.66 -8.98
CA PRO A 111 9.36 -19.10 -9.89
C PRO A 111 7.91 -19.46 -9.54
N HIS A 112 7.66 -20.70 -9.10
CA HIS A 112 6.32 -21.15 -8.72
C HIS A 112 5.79 -20.45 -7.47
N LEU A 113 6.64 -20.32 -6.44
CA LEU A 113 6.29 -19.61 -5.20
C LEU A 113 6.09 -18.11 -5.48
N PHE A 114 6.94 -17.52 -6.32
CA PHE A 114 6.81 -16.12 -6.73
C PHE A 114 5.50 -15.86 -7.48
N ARG A 115 5.15 -16.70 -8.46
CA ARG A 115 3.85 -16.61 -9.15
C ARG A 115 2.68 -16.78 -8.21
N SER A 116 2.75 -17.73 -7.27
CA SER A 116 1.71 -17.93 -6.25
C SER A 116 1.54 -16.71 -5.35
N ALA A 117 2.65 -16.05 -4.96
CA ALA A 117 2.60 -14.82 -4.19
C ALA A 117 1.99 -13.65 -4.97
N ILE A 118 2.35 -13.50 -6.26
CA ILE A 118 1.73 -12.51 -7.16
C ILE A 118 0.23 -12.75 -7.26
N SER A 119 -0.20 -13.97 -7.58
CA SER A 119 -1.63 -14.30 -7.71
C SER A 119 -2.38 -14.05 -6.40
N SER A 120 -1.78 -14.42 -5.26
CA SER A 120 -2.38 -14.17 -3.95
C SER A 120 -2.43 -12.69 -3.57
N GLN A 121 -1.47 -11.87 -4.01
CA GLN A 121 -1.55 -10.42 -3.79
C GLN A 121 -2.58 -9.77 -4.73
N ALA A 122 -2.69 -10.29 -5.96
CA ALA A 122 -3.64 -9.80 -6.95
C ALA A 122 -5.09 -9.95 -6.50
N THR A 123 -5.43 -11.01 -5.75
CA THR A 123 -6.77 -11.17 -5.15
C THR A 123 -7.07 -10.14 -4.05
N LEU A 124 -6.04 -9.62 -3.37
CA LEU A 124 -6.17 -8.55 -2.38
C LEU A 124 -6.19 -7.16 -3.04
N GLY A 125 -5.65 -7.04 -4.26
CA GLY A 125 -5.59 -5.81 -5.03
C GLY A 125 -4.46 -4.87 -4.60
N ALA A 126 -4.12 -3.93 -5.49
CA ALA A 126 -3.09 -2.92 -5.24
C ALA A 126 -3.54 -1.87 -4.21
N GLN A 127 -4.84 -1.55 -4.18
CA GLN A 127 -5.41 -0.71 -3.14
C GLN A 127 -5.30 -1.39 -1.77
N GLY A 128 -5.60 -2.70 -1.71
CA GLY A 128 -5.42 -3.49 -0.50
C GLY A 128 -3.97 -3.45 -0.02
N LEU A 129 -2.99 -3.62 -0.93
CA LEU A 129 -1.57 -3.48 -0.60
C LEU A 129 -1.28 -2.10 0.05
N LEU A 130 -1.69 -1.00 -0.59
CA LEU A 130 -1.54 0.35 -0.03
C LEU A 130 -2.14 0.49 1.38
N GLU A 131 -3.25 -0.21 1.65
CA GLU A 131 -3.94 -0.19 2.93
C GLU A 131 -3.35 -1.18 3.97
N GLY A 132 -2.30 -1.92 3.59
CA GLY A 132 -1.58 -2.87 4.43
C GLY A 132 -2.06 -4.32 4.33
N LEU A 133 -2.88 -4.66 3.33
CA LEU A 133 -3.28 -6.03 3.01
C LEU A 133 -2.22 -6.71 2.14
N VAL A 134 -1.32 -7.42 2.82
CA VAL A 134 -0.16 -8.08 2.21
C VAL A 134 -0.36 -9.59 2.21
N SER A 135 -0.12 -10.25 1.08
CA SER A 135 -0.18 -11.71 0.99
C SER A 135 0.85 -12.37 1.94
N PRO A 136 0.45 -13.40 2.71
CA PRO A 136 1.38 -14.13 3.58
C PRO A 136 2.45 -14.88 2.79
N ASN A 137 2.25 -15.12 1.48
CA ASN A 137 3.21 -15.81 0.62
C ASN A 137 4.51 -15.03 0.44
N TRP A 138 4.46 -13.70 0.51
CA TRP A 138 5.67 -12.87 0.45
C TRP A 138 6.63 -13.16 1.59
N ARG A 139 6.12 -13.41 2.80
CA ARG A 139 6.93 -13.76 3.96
C ARG A 139 7.74 -15.02 3.74
N HIS A 140 7.14 -16.02 3.08
CA HIS A 140 7.82 -17.28 2.81
C HIS A 140 8.97 -17.09 1.82
N LEU A 141 8.74 -16.37 0.71
CA LEU A 141 9.80 -16.03 -0.24
C LEU A 141 10.91 -15.19 0.39
N GLN A 142 10.55 -14.23 1.23
CA GLN A 142 11.53 -13.42 1.94
C GLN A 142 12.39 -14.26 2.91
N ALA A 143 11.79 -15.26 3.58
CA ALA A 143 12.53 -16.17 4.43
C ALA A 143 13.58 -16.97 3.65
N LEU A 144 13.20 -17.51 2.49
CA LEU A 144 14.13 -18.20 1.58
C LEU A 144 15.27 -17.28 1.13
N HIS A 145 14.96 -16.03 0.80
CA HIS A 145 15.96 -15.04 0.44
C HIS A 145 16.93 -14.75 1.59
N PHE A 146 16.44 -14.51 2.81
CA PHE A 146 17.29 -14.28 3.97
C PHE A 146 18.22 -15.45 4.26
N SER A 147 17.72 -16.69 4.18
CA SER A 147 18.56 -17.89 4.30
C SER A 147 19.63 -17.94 3.22
N TYR A 148 19.28 -17.63 1.97
CA TYR A 148 20.22 -17.64 0.85
C TYR A 148 21.36 -16.62 1.01
N ILE A 149 21.05 -15.40 1.45
CA ILE A 149 22.07 -14.35 1.64
C ILE A 149 22.77 -14.41 3.01
N GLY A 150 22.47 -15.43 3.84
CA GLY A 150 23.01 -15.54 5.20
C GLY A 150 22.58 -14.42 6.15
N SER A 151 21.44 -13.76 5.90
CA SER A 151 20.97 -12.67 6.74
C SER A 151 20.36 -13.19 8.04
N LYS A 152 20.68 -12.53 9.16
CA LYS A 152 20.08 -12.80 10.48
C LYS A 152 18.73 -12.13 10.69
N LYS A 153 18.19 -11.44 9.67
CA LYS A 153 16.90 -10.75 9.75
C LYS A 153 15.74 -11.74 9.82
N SER A 154 14.67 -11.34 10.53
CA SER A 154 13.47 -12.16 10.68
C SER A 154 12.44 -11.83 9.60
N ALA A 155 12.06 -12.83 8.79
CA ALA A 155 10.99 -12.69 7.80
C ALA A 155 9.63 -12.38 8.45
N ASN A 156 9.37 -12.89 9.66
CA ASN A 156 8.16 -12.55 10.42
C ASN A 156 8.13 -11.07 10.79
N LEU A 157 9.26 -10.53 11.28
CA LEU A 157 9.37 -9.12 11.62
C LEU A 157 9.31 -8.23 10.38
N TRP A 158 9.94 -8.66 9.28
CA TRP A 158 9.85 -8.00 7.98
C TRP A 158 8.39 -7.89 7.51
N ALA A 159 7.65 -9.01 7.51
CA ALA A 159 6.26 -9.04 7.07
C ALA A 159 5.36 -8.18 7.96
N SER A 160 5.56 -8.22 9.27
CA SER A 160 4.85 -7.35 10.21
C SER A 160 5.12 -5.88 9.93
N ARG A 161 6.38 -5.50 9.66
CA ARG A 161 6.76 -4.11 9.40
C ARG A 161 6.29 -3.62 8.04
N LEU A 162 6.24 -4.48 7.02
CA LEU A 162 5.69 -4.17 5.70
C LEU A 162 4.26 -3.62 5.82
N ILE A 163 3.41 -4.27 6.61
CA ILE A 163 2.03 -3.85 6.92
C ILE A 163 1.96 -2.48 7.64
N HIS A 164 3.02 -2.08 8.34
CA HIS A 164 3.06 -0.81 9.06
C HIS A 164 3.62 0.34 8.23
N VAL A 165 4.47 0.06 7.24
CA VAL A 165 5.10 1.09 6.39
C VAL A 165 4.12 1.67 5.37
N GLU A 166 3.20 0.85 4.86
CA GLU A 166 2.25 1.28 3.83
C GLU A 166 1.03 2.01 4.40
N ARG A 167 0.76 1.89 5.71
CA ARG A 167 -0.38 2.58 6.32
C ARG A 167 -0.23 4.10 6.22
N PRO A 168 -1.19 4.80 5.58
CA PRO A 168 -1.24 6.24 5.66
C PRO A 168 -1.37 6.61 7.15
N GLN A 169 -0.44 7.44 7.62
CA GLN A 169 -0.56 8.01 8.96
C GLN A 169 -1.92 8.72 9.03
N PRO A 170 -2.70 8.56 10.12
CA PRO A 170 -3.94 9.31 10.25
C PRO A 170 -3.57 10.79 10.08
N ALA A 171 -4.14 11.43 9.06
CA ALA A 171 -3.99 12.86 8.88
C ALA A 171 -4.40 13.52 10.20
N CYS A 172 -3.55 14.42 10.70
CA CYS A 172 -3.89 15.28 11.82
C CYS A 172 -5.32 15.83 11.58
N PRO A 173 -6.22 15.80 12.57
CA PRO A 173 -7.44 16.57 12.44
C PRO A 173 -7.00 18.03 12.21
N LEU A 174 -7.46 18.62 11.12
CA LEU A 174 -7.37 20.05 10.86
C LEU A 174 -7.90 20.83 12.07
#